data_AF-A0A0A8E6J9-F1
#
_entry.id   AF-A0A0A8E6J9-F1
#
_cell.length_a   1.000
_cell.length_b   1.000
_cell.length_c   1.000
_cell.angle_alpha   90.00
_cell.angle_beta   90.00
_cell.angle_gamma   90.00
#
_symmetry.space_group_name_H-M   'P 1'
#
loop_
_entity.id
_entity.type
_entity.pdbx_description
1 polymer ?
#
loop_
_entity_poly.entity_id
_entity_poly.type
_entity_poly.pdbx_seq_one_letter_code
_entity_poly.pdbx_strand_id
1 'polypeptide(L)'
;MILSRKSIILNNYVKFSSSIFVEKSLRFLRIFLIVILTIISLFLLGFGLRLYWVKEIWWVGFAAFWPLPFFWFYFLFGVFLKIQFVKHFEKKSLFIAQKYLKIFLISRLSFVLLYKLKDENLNKYYKKALEFSKKYPSIVFYGSFAESMTFLKTRKINDIDFCSNSNIPLNLGINETIIIDENQILDPNIYRKFDPQTKAEGFSFKFIPKNYQTKVGKLTLPKPVYQVANKIKQLIVISNNYHLSPNLATKFQNALIDLKDIALLPLPFTKSALFQAYFDSVLQSCDFIAVLEQKSILKNILQPDFDTFLKYYNEKIEFDLIKPSDFNPYNETISYPLVDLIREFEEHSRIKKLRLAFDNDFYKFFDSVIMINSAYNSKSPLLTFNSKDDFLTFKEKIGIEKLSLKELTENIEFIYDNDYSIDIRHIYYIFVAKKFKELTENE
;
A
#
# COMPACT_ATOMS: atom_id res chain seq x y z
N MET A 1 0.81 -14.95 23.10
CA MET A 1 -0.63 -14.78 23.45
C MET A 1 -0.98 -13.39 24.04
N ILE A 2 -0.07 -12.72 24.75
CA ILE A 2 -0.28 -11.34 25.28
C ILE A 2 -0.19 -10.26 24.18
N LEU A 3 0.68 -10.49 23.18
CA LEU A 3 0.90 -9.61 22.02
C LEU A 3 -0.32 -9.49 21.08
N SER A 4 -1.01 -10.59 20.79
CA SER A 4 -2.27 -10.56 20.01
C SER A 4 -3.38 -9.83 20.76
N ARG A 5 -3.41 -9.94 22.08
CA ARG A 5 -4.37 -9.21 22.93
C ARG A 5 -4.09 -7.70 22.94
N LYS A 6 -2.83 -7.27 22.92
CA LYS A 6 -2.44 -5.84 22.88
C LYS A 6 -2.70 -5.20 21.51
N SER A 7 -2.40 -5.88 20.40
CA SER A 7 -2.71 -5.34 19.05
C SER A 7 -4.22 -5.23 18.82
N ILE A 8 -5.01 -6.18 19.34
CA ILE A 8 -6.48 -6.10 19.32
C ILE A 8 -6.98 -4.93 20.16
N ILE A 9 -6.39 -4.66 21.34
CA ILE A 9 -6.75 -3.47 22.15
C ILE A 9 -6.46 -2.19 21.38
N LEU A 10 -5.24 -2.04 20.85
CA LEU A 10 -4.82 -0.80 20.20
C LEU A 10 -5.62 -0.57 18.92
N ASN A 11 -5.88 -1.63 18.13
CA ASN A 11 -6.71 -1.56 16.93
C ASN A 11 -8.19 -1.29 17.24
N ASN A 12 -8.70 -1.81 18.37
CA ASN A 12 -10.04 -1.49 18.85
C ASN A 12 -10.13 -0.10 19.50
N TYR A 13 -9.06 0.38 20.13
CA TYR A 13 -8.92 1.74 20.65
C TYR A 13 -8.82 2.76 19.51
N VAL A 14 -8.06 2.45 18.46
CA VAL A 14 -8.00 3.23 17.21
C VAL A 14 -9.36 3.23 16.53
N LYS A 15 -10.11 2.12 16.48
CA LYS A 15 -11.52 2.12 16.03
C LYS A 15 -12.44 2.91 16.95
N PHE A 16 -12.19 2.89 18.25
CA PHE A 16 -12.97 3.62 19.27
C PHE A 16 -12.76 5.13 19.16
N SER A 17 -11.51 5.58 19.00
CA SER A 17 -11.14 6.98 18.77
C SER A 17 -11.45 7.45 17.35
N SER A 18 -11.27 6.61 16.33
CA SER A 18 -11.59 6.94 14.93
C SER A 18 -13.09 6.93 14.63
N SER A 19 -13.91 6.27 15.45
CA SER A 19 -15.37 6.44 15.38
C SER A 19 -15.85 7.87 15.75
N ILE A 20 -14.93 8.68 16.28
CA ILE A 20 -15.07 10.13 16.56
C ILE A 20 -14.34 10.98 15.50
N PHE A 21 -13.34 10.45 14.79
CA PHE A 21 -12.77 11.09 13.59
C PHE A 21 -13.70 10.87 12.39
N VAL A 22 -14.84 11.50 12.52
CA VAL A 22 -15.66 11.92 11.39
C VAL A 22 -14.91 13.06 10.72
N GLU A 23 -14.79 13.00 9.40
CA GLU A 23 -14.34 14.11 8.58
C GLU A 23 -14.92 15.44 9.13
N LYS A 24 -14.10 16.48 9.28
CA LYS A 24 -14.50 17.73 9.96
C LYS A 24 -15.81 18.32 9.41
N SER A 25 -16.08 18.06 8.13
CA SER A 25 -17.31 18.32 7.35
C SER A 25 -18.58 17.64 7.89
N LEU A 26 -18.47 16.40 8.38
CA LEU A 26 -19.59 15.55 8.79
C LEU A 26 -19.92 15.65 10.30
N ARG A 27 -19.08 16.33 11.10
CA ARG A 27 -19.33 16.60 12.53
C ARG A 27 -20.58 17.46 12.73
N PHE A 28 -20.77 18.46 11.88
CA PHE A 28 -21.96 19.31 11.88
C PHE A 28 -23.22 18.53 11.52
N LEU A 29 -23.15 17.67 10.50
CA LEU A 29 -24.29 16.84 10.08
C LEU A 29 -24.76 15.89 11.20
N ARG A 30 -23.83 15.28 11.95
CA ARG A 30 -24.18 14.42 13.10
C ARG A 30 -24.79 15.20 14.25
N ILE A 31 -24.23 16.37 14.61
CA ILE A 31 -24.80 17.23 15.65
C ILE A 31 -26.21 17.65 15.23
N PHE A 32 -26.38 18.05 13.96
CA PHE A 32 -27.67 18.42 13.38
C PHE A 32 -28.69 17.27 13.40
N LEU A 33 -28.29 16.04 13.02
CA LEU A 33 -29.13 14.85 13.10
C LEU A 33 -29.54 14.49 14.53
N ILE A 34 -28.62 14.62 15.50
CA ILE A 34 -28.93 14.39 16.92
C ILE A 34 -29.92 15.44 17.43
N VAL A 35 -29.74 16.70 17.04
CA VAL A 35 -30.67 17.79 17.36
C VAL A 35 -32.05 17.51 16.74
N ILE A 36 -32.12 17.13 15.47
CA ILE A 36 -33.38 16.74 14.81
C ILE A 36 -34.06 15.58 15.54
N LEU A 37 -33.33 14.49 15.83
CA LEU A 37 -33.88 13.33 16.53
C LEU A 37 -34.37 13.70 17.93
N THR A 38 -33.68 14.61 18.61
CA THR A 38 -34.10 15.13 19.92
C THR A 38 -35.38 15.96 19.80
N ILE A 39 -35.46 16.85 18.80
CA ILE A 39 -36.65 17.66 18.53
C ILE A 39 -37.85 16.78 18.16
N ILE A 40 -37.67 15.79 17.29
CA ILE A 40 -38.70 14.82 16.92
C ILE A 40 -39.16 14.05 18.16
N SER A 41 -38.24 13.61 19.02
CA SER A 41 -38.57 12.92 20.27
C SER A 41 -39.37 13.81 21.23
N LEU A 42 -39.02 15.10 21.35
CA LEU A 42 -39.77 16.08 22.14
C LEU A 42 -41.15 16.35 21.55
N PHE A 43 -41.29 16.36 20.22
CA PHE A 43 -42.57 16.54 19.54
C PHE A 43 -43.49 15.34 19.75
N LEU A 44 -42.95 14.12 19.62
CA LEU A 44 -43.64 12.87 19.94
C LEU A 44 -44.03 12.80 21.42
N LEU A 45 -43.18 13.31 22.32
CA LEU A 45 -43.46 13.42 23.75
C LEU A 45 -44.63 14.39 24.03
N GLY A 46 -44.63 15.57 23.42
CA GLY A 46 -45.72 16.53 23.53
C GLY A 46 -47.04 16.00 22.96
N PHE A 47 -46.98 15.29 21.84
CA PHE A 47 -48.15 14.67 21.21
C PHE A 47 -48.71 13.52 22.06
N GLY A 48 -47.84 12.65 22.61
CA GLY A 48 -48.22 11.58 23.51
C GLY A 48 -48.85 12.08 24.82
N LEU A 49 -48.28 13.13 25.41
CA LEU A 49 -48.85 13.78 26.61
C LEU A 49 -50.23 14.40 26.33
N ARG A 50 -50.40 15.04 25.16
CA ARG A 50 -51.68 15.62 24.75
C ARG A 50 -52.75 14.55 24.51
N LEU A 51 -52.40 13.42 23.91
CA LEU A 51 -53.33 12.30 23.70
C LEU A 51 -53.73 11.61 25.02
N TYR A 52 -52.79 11.50 25.97
CA TYR A 52 -53.07 11.03 27.32
C TYR A 52 -54.09 11.93 28.04
N TRP A 53 -53.89 13.26 27.96
CA TRP A 53 -54.73 14.23 28.67
C TRP A 53 -56.13 14.40 28.05
N VAL A 54 -56.27 14.26 26.73
CA VAL A 54 -57.52 14.58 26.01
C VAL A 54 -58.39 13.36 25.74
N LYS A 55 -57.80 12.17 25.54
CA LYS A 55 -58.56 10.97 25.10
C LYS A 55 -58.46 9.77 26.05
N GLU A 56 -57.79 9.90 27.20
CA GLU A 56 -57.56 8.81 28.17
C GLU A 56 -56.95 7.53 27.55
N ILE A 57 -56.24 7.65 26.43
CA ILE A 57 -55.65 6.52 25.73
C ILE A 57 -54.28 6.20 26.36
N TRP A 58 -54.33 5.61 27.56
CA TRP A 58 -53.18 5.29 28.40
C TRP A 58 -52.10 4.45 27.71
N TRP A 59 -52.48 3.58 26.76
CA TRP A 59 -51.55 2.71 26.03
C TRP A 59 -50.71 3.43 24.96
N VAL A 60 -51.17 4.56 24.40
CA VAL A 60 -50.41 5.33 23.39
C VAL A 60 -49.25 6.08 24.03
N GLY A 61 -49.44 6.59 25.24
CA GLY A 61 -48.35 7.12 26.06
C GLY A 61 -47.30 6.05 26.29
N PHE A 62 -47.69 4.90 26.83
CA PHE A 62 -46.74 3.81 27.12
C PHE A 62 -45.97 3.31 25.87
N ALA A 63 -46.64 3.20 24.72
CA ALA A 63 -46.00 2.80 23.46
C ALA A 63 -45.02 3.85 22.90
N ALA A 64 -45.31 5.14 23.06
CA ALA A 64 -44.43 6.23 22.65
C ALA A 64 -43.27 6.49 23.64
N PHE A 65 -43.49 6.21 24.94
CA PHE A 65 -42.51 6.46 26.01
C PHE A 65 -41.62 5.27 26.33
N TRP A 66 -42.05 4.03 26.07
CA TRP A 66 -41.26 2.82 26.35
C TRP A 66 -39.85 2.86 25.77
N PRO A 67 -39.57 3.33 24.53
CA PRO A 67 -38.23 3.31 23.96
C PRO A 67 -37.25 4.35 24.56
N LEU A 68 -37.77 5.44 25.15
CA LEU A 68 -36.96 6.56 25.65
C LEU A 68 -36.04 6.17 26.83
N PRO A 69 -36.52 5.45 27.86
CA PRO A 69 -35.67 4.88 28.90
C PRO A 69 -34.56 3.99 28.35
N PHE A 70 -34.82 3.18 27.32
CA PHE A 70 -33.78 2.34 26.70
C PHE A 70 -32.74 3.18 25.94
N PHE A 71 -33.17 4.24 25.25
CA PHE A 71 -32.25 5.16 24.57
C PHE A 71 -31.34 5.91 25.56
N TRP A 72 -31.91 6.44 26.64
CA TRP A 72 -31.16 7.13 27.69
C TRP A 72 -30.25 6.20 28.49
N PHE A 73 -30.76 5.04 28.90
CA PHE A 73 -29.97 4.01 29.56
C PHE A 73 -28.78 3.60 28.68
N TYR A 74 -29.02 3.36 27.39
CA TYR A 74 -27.98 3.03 26.43
C TYR A 74 -26.93 4.13 26.26
N PHE A 75 -27.36 5.40 26.14
CA PHE A 75 -26.46 6.55 26.03
C PHE A 75 -25.59 6.72 27.28
N LEU A 76 -26.22 6.72 28.46
CA LEU A 76 -25.53 6.86 29.74
C LEU A 76 -24.60 5.68 30.01
N PHE A 77 -25.02 4.46 29.67
CA PHE A 77 -24.19 3.26 29.76
C PHE A 77 -22.97 3.34 28.82
N GLY A 78 -23.15 3.82 27.59
CA GLY A 78 -22.05 4.06 26.66
C GLY A 78 -21.02 5.08 27.18
N VAL A 79 -21.50 6.19 27.75
CA VAL A 79 -20.63 7.21 28.39
C VAL A 79 -19.90 6.64 29.60
N PHE A 80 -20.59 5.89 30.46
CA PHE A 80 -19.99 5.23 31.61
C PHE A 80 -18.87 4.26 31.21
N LEU A 81 -19.12 3.37 30.24
CA LEU A 81 -18.12 2.41 29.76
C LEU A 81 -16.89 3.11 29.18
N LYS A 82 -17.06 4.25 28.51
CA LYS A 82 -15.96 5.09 28.00
C LYS A 82 -15.13 5.66 29.14
N ILE A 83 -15.76 6.25 30.15
CA ILE A 83 -15.06 6.83 31.30
C ILE A 83 -14.25 5.75 32.03
N GLN A 84 -14.84 4.57 32.26
CA GLN A 84 -14.14 3.45 32.88
C GLN A 84 -12.99 2.92 32.02
N PHE A 85 -13.18 2.82 30.70
CA PHE A 85 -12.11 2.43 29.78
C PHE A 85 -10.91 3.38 29.88
N VAL A 86 -11.12 4.70 29.76
CA VAL A 86 -10.05 5.70 29.82
C VAL A 86 -9.33 5.65 31.18
N LYS A 87 -10.09 5.66 32.27
CA LYS A 87 -9.55 5.62 33.64
C LYS A 87 -8.67 4.38 33.89
N HIS A 88 -9.08 3.21 33.40
CA HIS A 88 -8.32 1.97 33.58
C HIS A 88 -7.16 1.83 32.60
N PHE A 89 -7.29 2.40 31.40
CA PHE A 89 -6.22 2.45 30.40
C PHE A 89 -5.07 3.36 30.86
N GLU A 90 -5.38 4.56 31.36
CA GLU A 90 -4.39 5.52 31.90
C GLU A 90 -3.67 4.94 33.13
N LYS A 91 -4.36 4.15 33.96
CA LYS A 91 -3.78 3.44 35.12
C LYS A 91 -3.05 2.15 34.76
N LYS A 92 -2.72 1.91 33.47
CA LYS A 92 -2.04 0.71 32.95
C LYS A 92 -2.74 -0.63 33.27
N SER A 93 -4.01 -0.64 33.66
CA SER A 93 -4.77 -1.86 33.98
C SER A 93 -5.46 -2.43 32.74
N LEU A 94 -4.65 -3.00 31.84
CA LEU A 94 -5.06 -3.38 30.48
C LEU A 94 -6.17 -4.45 30.42
N PHE A 95 -6.18 -5.40 31.34
CA PHE A 95 -7.19 -6.47 31.38
C PHE A 95 -8.59 -5.92 31.70
N ILE A 96 -8.67 -4.95 32.60
CA ILE A 96 -9.93 -4.31 33.00
C ILE A 96 -10.38 -3.33 31.90
N ALA A 97 -9.46 -2.55 31.33
CA ALA A 97 -9.76 -1.68 30.19
C ALA A 97 -10.32 -2.48 28.99
N GLN A 98 -9.74 -3.65 28.67
CA GLN A 98 -10.27 -4.56 27.64
C GLN A 98 -11.72 -4.96 27.86
N LYS A 99 -12.09 -5.25 29.12
CA LYS A 99 -13.44 -5.69 29.47
C LYS A 99 -14.45 -4.59 29.15
N TYR A 100 -14.17 -3.36 29.56
CA TYR A 100 -15.03 -2.20 29.27
C TYR A 100 -15.13 -1.89 27.77
N LEU A 101 -14.02 -1.96 27.04
CA LEU A 101 -14.00 -1.74 25.58
C LEU A 101 -14.84 -2.80 24.84
N LYS A 102 -14.72 -4.08 25.22
CA LYS A 102 -15.52 -5.16 24.62
C LYS A 102 -17.02 -4.95 24.86
N ILE A 103 -17.40 -4.62 26.10
CA ILE A 103 -18.81 -4.37 26.46
C ILE A 103 -19.35 -3.18 25.68
N PHE A 104 -18.56 -2.11 25.52
CA PHE A 104 -18.93 -0.94 24.73
C PHE A 104 -19.11 -1.25 23.23
N LEU A 105 -18.24 -2.08 22.67
CA LEU A 105 -18.34 -2.49 21.26
C LEU A 105 -19.55 -3.40 21.01
N ILE A 106 -19.86 -4.30 21.94
CA ILE A 106 -21.03 -5.18 21.88
C ILE A 106 -22.32 -4.38 22.04
N SER A 107 -22.38 -3.40 22.95
CA SER A 107 -23.55 -2.54 23.09
C SER A 107 -23.80 -1.72 21.81
N ARG A 108 -22.73 -1.30 21.12
CA ARG A 108 -22.83 -0.55 19.86
C ARG A 108 -23.22 -1.37 18.63
N LEU A 109 -23.10 -2.70 18.67
CA LEU A 109 -23.35 -3.60 17.54
C LEU A 109 -24.80 -3.51 17.02
N SER A 110 -25.76 -3.15 17.87
CA SER A 110 -27.15 -2.87 17.52
C SER A 110 -27.30 -1.72 16.51
N PHE A 111 -26.35 -0.77 16.48
CA PHE A 111 -26.32 0.37 15.55
C PHE A 111 -25.24 0.23 14.45
N VAL A 112 -24.30 -0.70 14.57
CA VAL A 112 -23.32 -0.99 13.50
C VAL A 112 -24.02 -1.49 12.22
N LEU A 113 -25.23 -2.05 12.34
CA LEU A 113 -26.10 -2.35 11.20
C LEU A 113 -26.49 -1.11 10.38
N LEU A 114 -26.60 0.07 11.00
CA LEU A 114 -26.86 1.35 10.31
C LEU A 114 -25.58 2.06 9.84
N TYR A 115 -24.41 1.71 10.42
CA TYR A 115 -23.12 2.35 10.10
C TYR A 115 -22.30 1.64 9.03
N LYS A 116 -22.83 0.59 8.40
CA LYS A 116 -22.31 0.06 7.13
C LYS A 116 -22.69 0.98 5.96
N LEU A 117 -22.37 2.27 6.07
CA LEU A 117 -22.08 3.08 4.89
C LEU A 117 -20.77 2.52 4.32
N LYS A 118 -20.93 1.44 3.56
CA LYS A 118 -19.95 0.91 2.63
C LYS A 118 -19.44 2.11 1.85
N ASP A 119 -18.15 2.41 1.93
CA ASP A 119 -17.52 3.37 1.02
C ASP A 119 -17.79 2.87 -0.41
N GLU A 120 -18.76 3.49 -1.08
CA GLU A 120 -19.22 3.07 -2.41
C GLU A 120 -18.05 3.11 -3.39
N ASN A 121 -17.11 4.03 -3.18
CA ASN A 121 -15.91 4.17 -3.97
C ASN A 121 -15.01 2.93 -3.82
N LEU A 122 -14.67 2.55 -2.59
CA LEU A 122 -13.88 1.34 -2.34
C LEU A 122 -14.57 0.07 -2.85
N ASN A 123 -15.89 -0.06 -2.66
CA ASN A 123 -16.62 -1.26 -3.08
C ASN A 123 -16.64 -1.43 -4.60
N LYS A 124 -16.76 -0.32 -5.35
CA LYS A 124 -16.71 -0.32 -6.80
C LYS A 124 -15.36 -0.86 -7.31
N TYR A 125 -14.25 -0.31 -6.81
CA TYR A 125 -12.92 -0.79 -7.19
C TYR A 125 -12.63 -2.20 -6.68
N TYR A 126 -13.08 -2.55 -5.48
CA TYR A 126 -12.92 -3.90 -4.94
C TYR A 126 -13.64 -4.97 -5.78
N LYS A 127 -14.89 -4.71 -6.23
CA LYS A 127 -15.62 -5.61 -7.13
C LYS A 127 -14.86 -5.82 -8.44
N LYS A 128 -14.29 -4.74 -9.00
CA LYS A 128 -13.50 -4.82 -10.23
C LYS A 128 -12.18 -5.58 -10.04
N ALA A 129 -11.47 -5.33 -8.94
CA ALA A 129 -10.27 -6.08 -8.59
C ALA A 129 -10.57 -7.59 -8.43
N LEU A 130 -11.72 -7.94 -7.84
CA LEU A 130 -12.16 -9.34 -7.74
C LEU A 130 -12.46 -9.99 -9.10
N GLU A 131 -13.02 -9.23 -10.04
CA GLU A 131 -13.23 -9.68 -11.42
C GLU A 131 -11.89 -10.02 -12.08
N PHE A 132 -10.93 -9.09 -12.01
CA PHE A 132 -9.58 -9.28 -12.54
C PHE A 132 -8.86 -10.45 -11.88
N SER A 133 -8.89 -10.57 -10.56
CA SER A 133 -8.19 -11.63 -9.84
C SER A 133 -8.73 -13.03 -10.15
N LYS A 134 -10.02 -13.14 -10.54
CA LYS A 134 -10.59 -14.42 -10.97
C LYS A 134 -10.11 -14.81 -12.36
N LYS A 135 -10.04 -13.83 -13.27
CA LYS A 135 -9.59 -14.06 -14.65
C LYS A 135 -8.08 -14.29 -14.72
N TYR A 136 -7.32 -13.63 -13.85
CA TYR A 136 -5.86 -13.67 -13.78
C TYR A 136 -5.41 -13.86 -12.32
N PRO A 137 -5.32 -15.12 -11.84
CA PRO A 137 -4.97 -15.43 -10.45
C PRO A 137 -3.58 -14.99 -10.03
N SER A 138 -2.70 -14.79 -11.01
CA SER A 138 -1.33 -14.31 -10.83
C SER A 138 -1.24 -12.79 -10.72
N ILE A 139 -2.31 -12.03 -10.50
CA ILE A 139 -2.18 -10.57 -10.35
C ILE A 139 -1.87 -10.16 -8.89
N VAL A 140 -0.91 -9.24 -8.72
CA VAL A 140 -0.75 -8.40 -7.52
C VAL A 140 -1.31 -7.02 -7.80
N PHE A 141 -2.25 -6.54 -6.96
CA PHE A 141 -2.69 -5.14 -7.02
C PHE A 141 -1.80 -4.27 -6.14
N TYR A 142 -1.41 -3.10 -6.63
CA TYR A 142 -0.54 -2.16 -5.92
C TYR A 142 -1.11 -0.73 -5.98
N GLY A 143 -0.35 0.25 -5.49
CA GLY A 143 -0.71 1.67 -5.60
C GLY A 143 -1.81 2.10 -4.63
N SER A 144 -2.56 3.13 -5.01
CA SER A 144 -3.56 3.78 -4.14
C SER A 144 -4.64 2.82 -3.63
N PHE A 145 -5.10 1.91 -4.49
CA PHE A 145 -6.05 0.87 -4.14
C PHE A 145 -5.50 -0.10 -3.08
N ALA A 146 -4.28 -0.61 -3.29
CA ALA A 146 -3.66 -1.55 -2.36
C ALA A 146 -3.38 -0.91 -0.99
N GLU A 147 -2.91 0.34 -0.99
CA GLU A 147 -2.68 1.10 0.24
C GLU A 147 -3.98 1.34 1.02
N SER A 148 -5.09 1.66 0.32
CA SER A 148 -6.41 1.81 0.95
C SER A 148 -6.91 0.50 1.57
N MET A 149 -6.69 -0.62 0.88
CA MET A 149 -7.00 -1.96 1.40
C MET A 149 -6.12 -2.36 2.60
N THR A 150 -4.93 -1.78 2.74
CA THR A 150 -3.95 -2.17 3.76
C THR A 150 -4.02 -1.27 5.00
N PHE A 151 -3.88 0.05 4.83
CA PHE A 151 -3.82 0.99 5.95
C PHE A 151 -4.38 2.41 5.68
N LEU A 152 -4.45 2.90 4.44
CA LEU A 152 -4.98 4.25 4.08
C LEU A 152 -6.46 4.22 3.67
N LYS A 153 -7.34 3.70 4.51
CA LYS A 153 -8.76 3.45 4.15
C LYS A 153 -9.54 4.66 3.66
N THR A 154 -9.11 5.86 4.02
CA THR A 154 -9.73 7.14 3.64
C THR A 154 -9.20 7.71 2.32
N ARG A 155 -8.15 7.09 1.75
CA ARG A 155 -7.56 7.56 0.50
C ARG A 155 -8.57 7.42 -0.63
N LYS A 156 -8.76 8.51 -1.38
CA LYS A 156 -9.50 8.47 -2.64
C LYS A 156 -8.76 7.58 -3.64
N ILE A 157 -9.45 6.54 -4.09
CA ILE A 157 -8.98 5.63 -5.13
C ILE A 157 -9.45 6.20 -6.47
N ASN A 158 -8.53 6.34 -7.42
CA ASN A 158 -8.82 6.83 -8.78
C ASN A 158 -8.69 5.71 -9.82
N ASP A 159 -7.82 4.74 -9.55
CA ASP A 159 -7.46 3.63 -10.41
C ASP A 159 -7.19 2.34 -9.61
N ILE A 160 -7.19 1.22 -10.34
CA ILE A 160 -6.67 -0.06 -9.88
C ILE A 160 -5.38 -0.33 -10.64
N ASP A 161 -4.26 -0.15 -9.95
CA ASP A 161 -2.96 -0.53 -10.48
C ASP A 161 -2.68 -1.99 -10.15
N PHE A 162 -2.16 -2.72 -11.14
CA PHE A 162 -1.80 -4.10 -10.95
C PHE A 162 -0.61 -4.51 -11.79
N CYS A 163 0.08 -5.54 -11.33
CA CYS A 163 1.16 -6.19 -12.03
C CYS A 163 0.99 -7.71 -11.92
N SER A 164 1.72 -8.46 -12.74
CA SER A 164 1.75 -9.92 -12.61
C SER A 164 2.71 -10.36 -11.51
N ASN A 165 2.34 -11.42 -10.80
CA ASN A 165 3.16 -12.25 -9.90
C ASN A 165 4.19 -13.05 -10.70
N SER A 166 3.90 -13.28 -11.98
CA SER A 166 4.68 -14.10 -12.88
C SER A 166 5.20 -13.26 -14.03
N ASN A 167 6.30 -13.72 -14.59
CA ASN A 167 6.93 -13.15 -15.78
C ASN A 167 6.11 -13.36 -17.07
N ILE A 168 4.93 -13.95 -16.92
CA ILE A 168 4.07 -14.38 -18.00
C ILE A 168 3.30 -13.14 -18.49
N PRO A 169 3.32 -12.84 -19.80
CA PRO A 169 2.52 -11.78 -20.36
C PRO A 169 1.04 -12.01 -20.00
N LEU A 170 0.44 -11.04 -19.33
CA LEU A 170 -1.00 -11.05 -19.14
C LEU A 170 -1.62 -10.84 -20.52
N ASN A 171 -2.20 -11.88 -21.12
CA ASN A 171 -3.00 -11.74 -22.34
C ASN A 171 -4.33 -11.04 -21.96
N LEU A 172 -4.26 -9.71 -21.81
CA LEU A 172 -5.38 -8.84 -21.42
C LEU A 172 -6.22 -8.40 -22.64
N GLY A 173 -5.85 -8.82 -23.86
CA GLY A 173 -6.51 -8.44 -25.12
C GLY A 173 -6.25 -6.97 -25.50
N ILE A 174 -4.98 -6.60 -25.69
CA ILE A 174 -4.53 -5.20 -25.82
C ILE A 174 -4.32 -4.80 -27.30
N ASN A 175 -4.86 -3.66 -27.70
CA ASN A 175 -4.45 -2.91 -28.90
C ASN A 175 -3.21 -2.07 -28.56
N GLU A 176 -2.25 -2.05 -29.48
CA GLU A 176 -0.90 -1.47 -29.38
C GLU A 176 -0.76 -0.21 -28.52
N THR A 177 0.27 -0.19 -27.67
CA THR A 177 0.61 0.94 -26.81
C THR A 177 1.11 2.12 -27.65
N ILE A 178 0.68 3.33 -27.29
CA ILE A 178 1.15 4.59 -27.88
C ILE A 178 2.10 5.26 -26.87
N ILE A 179 3.34 5.53 -27.26
CA ILE A 179 4.32 6.32 -26.51
C ILE A 179 3.91 7.80 -26.65
N ILE A 180 3.68 8.51 -25.56
CA ILE A 180 3.07 9.86 -25.60
C ILE A 180 4.10 11.00 -25.37
N ASP A 181 5.21 10.80 -24.65
CA ASP A 181 6.18 11.88 -24.37
C ASP A 181 7.51 11.36 -23.77
N GLU A 182 8.61 12.06 -24.06
CA GLU A 182 9.98 11.93 -23.53
C GLU A 182 10.08 12.26 -22.02
N ASN A 183 9.13 13.06 -21.51
CA ASN A 183 9.12 13.55 -20.12
C ASN A 183 8.29 12.70 -19.14
N GLN A 184 7.71 11.59 -19.60
CA GLN A 184 6.88 10.72 -18.77
C GLN A 184 7.36 9.27 -18.83
N ILE A 185 7.51 8.64 -17.66
CA ILE A 185 7.67 7.19 -17.53
C ILE A 185 6.35 6.55 -17.96
N LEU A 186 6.21 6.24 -19.25
CA LEU A 186 5.19 5.33 -19.72
C LEU A 186 5.88 3.98 -19.89
N ASP A 187 5.50 3.01 -19.04
CA ASP A 187 5.75 1.61 -19.38
C ASP A 187 5.15 1.40 -20.79
N PRO A 188 5.96 1.02 -21.80
CA PRO A 188 5.49 0.87 -23.17
C PRO A 188 4.50 -0.30 -23.32
N ASN A 189 4.15 -0.99 -22.24
CA ASN A 189 3.09 -2.00 -22.13
C ASN A 189 2.08 -1.65 -21.01
N ILE A 190 1.78 -0.36 -20.79
CA ILE A 190 0.65 0.03 -19.91
C ILE A 190 -0.66 -0.42 -20.55
N TYR A 191 -1.33 -1.35 -19.89
CA TYR A 191 -2.72 -1.65 -20.19
C TYR A 191 -3.63 -0.54 -19.65
N ARG A 192 -4.29 0.22 -20.52
CA ARG A 192 -5.41 1.09 -20.11
C ARG A 192 -6.71 0.52 -20.62
N LYS A 193 -7.44 -0.22 -19.78
CA LYS A 193 -8.88 -0.41 -20.03
C LYS A 193 -9.61 0.78 -19.46
N PHE A 194 -10.02 1.69 -20.34
CA PHE A 194 -11.02 2.70 -19.99
C PHE A 194 -12.37 2.00 -19.88
N ASP A 195 -12.63 1.40 -18.71
CA ASP A 195 -14.00 1.25 -18.26
C ASP A 195 -14.46 2.65 -17.84
N PRO A 196 -15.53 3.22 -18.43
CA PRO A 196 -16.01 4.57 -18.12
C PRO A 196 -16.24 4.80 -16.62
N GLN A 197 -16.39 3.71 -15.86
CA GLN A 197 -16.62 3.76 -14.43
C GLN A 197 -15.33 3.53 -13.59
N THR A 198 -14.40 2.66 -13.98
CA THR A 198 -13.19 2.36 -13.18
C THR A 198 -11.94 2.28 -14.04
N LYS A 199 -11.04 3.26 -13.91
CA LYS A 199 -9.71 3.18 -14.52
C LYS A 199 -8.93 2.01 -13.92
N ALA A 200 -8.33 1.17 -14.77
CA ALA A 200 -7.48 0.07 -14.35
C ALA A 200 -6.21 0.06 -15.22
N GLU A 201 -5.05 0.02 -14.55
CA GLU A 201 -3.74 0.07 -15.20
C GLU A 201 -2.91 -1.18 -14.85
N GLY A 202 -2.56 -1.94 -15.88
CA GLY A 202 -1.71 -3.12 -15.77
C GLY A 202 -0.30 -2.83 -16.26
N PHE A 203 0.70 -3.21 -15.48
CA PHE A 203 2.11 -3.01 -15.77
C PHE A 203 2.79 -4.35 -15.98
N SER A 204 3.36 -4.56 -17.16
CA SER A 204 3.90 -5.86 -17.57
C SER A 204 5.33 -6.06 -17.08
N PHE A 205 6.09 -4.97 -16.93
CA PHE A 205 7.49 -5.04 -16.53
C PHE A 205 7.71 -4.84 -15.04
N LYS A 206 6.76 -4.23 -14.35
CA LYS A 206 6.78 -4.15 -12.89
C LYS A 206 6.36 -5.50 -12.28
N PHE A 207 6.98 -5.89 -11.17
CA PHE A 207 6.44 -6.96 -10.32
C PHE A 207 6.57 -6.60 -8.84
N ILE A 208 6.05 -7.47 -7.98
CA ILE A 208 6.22 -7.37 -6.52
C ILE A 208 6.87 -8.68 -6.08
N PRO A 209 8.04 -8.65 -5.43
CA PRO A 209 8.73 -9.88 -5.07
C PRO A 209 7.84 -10.76 -4.18
N LYS A 210 7.85 -12.07 -4.41
CA LYS A 210 6.95 -13.04 -3.77
C LYS A 210 6.99 -12.96 -2.24
N ASN A 211 8.17 -12.73 -1.67
CA ASN A 211 8.35 -12.54 -0.23
C ASN A 211 7.64 -11.29 0.32
N TYR A 212 7.30 -10.33 -0.53
CA TYR A 212 6.53 -9.14 -0.19
C TYR A 212 5.05 -9.24 -0.59
N GLN A 213 4.55 -10.38 -1.05
CA GLN A 213 3.12 -10.54 -1.35
C GLN A 213 2.35 -11.00 -0.11
N THR A 214 1.09 -10.56 0.02
CA THR A 214 0.14 -10.98 1.06
C THR A 214 -1.28 -11.05 0.51
N LYS A 215 -2.12 -11.88 1.12
CA LYS A 215 -3.54 -12.02 0.75
C LYS A 215 -4.41 -11.14 1.64
N VAL A 216 -5.25 -10.31 1.02
CA VAL A 216 -6.31 -9.57 1.71
C VAL A 216 -7.65 -9.97 1.10
N GLY A 217 -8.36 -10.87 1.78
CA GLY A 217 -9.50 -11.57 1.19
C GLY A 217 -9.04 -12.46 0.03
N LYS A 218 -9.65 -12.28 -1.15
CA LYS A 218 -9.28 -13.02 -2.37
C LYS A 218 -8.21 -12.32 -3.22
N LEU A 219 -7.81 -11.11 -2.85
CA LEU A 219 -6.85 -10.30 -3.60
C LEU A 219 -5.43 -10.50 -3.07
N THR A 220 -4.45 -10.46 -3.98
CA THR A 220 -3.02 -10.44 -3.63
C THR A 220 -2.53 -9.01 -3.68
N LEU A 221 -1.92 -8.53 -2.59
CA LEU A 221 -1.40 -7.16 -2.41
C LEU A 221 0.04 -7.21 -1.88
N PRO A 222 0.84 -6.14 -1.97
CA PRO A 222 2.13 -6.07 -1.29
C PRO A 222 1.98 -6.01 0.23
N LYS A 223 2.97 -6.49 0.98
CA LYS A 223 3.05 -6.37 2.44
C LYS A 223 3.24 -4.89 2.81
N PRO A 224 2.75 -4.46 3.99
CA PRO A 224 2.87 -3.07 4.44
C PRO A 224 4.30 -2.52 4.37
N VAL A 225 5.30 -3.30 4.84
CA VAL A 225 6.71 -2.89 4.84
C VAL A 225 7.22 -2.52 3.44
N TYR A 226 6.80 -3.24 2.40
CA TYR A 226 7.20 -2.99 1.03
C TYR A 226 6.46 -1.79 0.42
N GLN A 227 5.18 -1.60 0.76
CA GLN A 227 4.43 -0.41 0.35
C GLN A 227 5.05 0.87 0.93
N VAL A 228 5.42 0.85 2.22
CA VAL A 228 6.08 1.98 2.89
C VAL A 228 7.45 2.24 2.28
N ALA A 229 8.28 1.20 2.10
CA ALA A 229 9.57 1.32 1.45
C ALA A 229 9.47 1.95 0.04
N ASN A 230 8.56 1.43 -0.80
CA ASN A 230 8.36 1.97 -2.14
C ASN A 230 7.84 3.41 -2.12
N LYS A 231 7.00 3.79 -1.14
CA LYS A 231 6.53 5.18 -0.98
C LYS A 231 7.68 6.12 -0.60
N ILE A 232 8.56 5.71 0.33
CA ILE A 232 9.77 6.47 0.70
C ILE A 232 10.66 6.66 -0.54
N LYS A 233 10.92 5.59 -1.29
CA LYS A 233 11.70 5.67 -2.53
C LYS A 233 11.06 6.60 -3.57
N GLN A 234 9.75 6.51 -3.76
CA GLN A 234 9.02 7.39 -4.69
C GLN A 234 9.14 8.85 -4.29
N LEU A 235 9.08 9.17 -2.99
CA LEU A 235 9.23 10.52 -2.48
C LEU A 235 10.57 11.13 -2.91
N ILE A 236 11.66 10.39 -2.74
CA ILE A 236 13.04 10.81 -3.09
C ILE A 236 13.21 10.98 -4.61
N VAL A 237 12.64 10.08 -5.41
CA VAL A 237 12.75 10.18 -6.88
C VAL A 237 11.91 11.36 -7.42
N ILE A 238 10.72 11.60 -6.85
CA ILE A 238 9.84 12.67 -7.28
C ILE A 238 10.40 14.04 -6.88
N SER A 239 11.10 14.19 -5.74
CA SER A 239 11.69 15.49 -5.35
C SER A 239 12.64 16.03 -6.41
N ASN A 240 13.43 15.17 -7.07
CA ASN A 240 14.40 15.58 -8.09
C ASN A 240 13.73 16.10 -9.36
N ASN A 241 12.46 15.75 -9.56
CA ASN A 241 11.65 16.15 -10.69
C ASN A 241 10.52 17.13 -10.28
N TYR A 242 10.54 17.58 -9.02
CA TYR A 242 9.46 18.36 -8.41
C TYR A 242 9.09 19.60 -9.22
N HIS A 243 10.09 20.27 -9.80
CA HIS A 243 9.93 21.50 -10.58
C HIS A 243 9.44 21.31 -12.01
N LEU A 244 9.55 20.10 -12.54
CA LEU A 244 9.30 19.86 -13.96
C LEU A 244 7.82 19.98 -14.31
N SER A 245 6.91 19.73 -13.36
CA SER A 245 5.48 19.98 -13.59
C SER A 245 4.66 20.14 -12.29
N PRO A 246 3.52 20.85 -12.35
CA PRO A 246 2.57 20.93 -11.23
C PRO A 246 2.02 19.56 -10.78
N ASN A 247 1.92 18.61 -11.72
CA ASN A 247 1.48 17.24 -11.42
C ASN A 247 2.51 16.51 -10.53
N LEU A 248 3.81 16.69 -10.78
CA LEU A 248 4.87 16.09 -9.97
C LEU A 248 4.93 16.73 -8.57
N ALA A 249 4.75 18.05 -8.48
CA ALA A 249 4.61 18.72 -7.19
C ALA A 249 3.43 18.18 -6.37
N THR A 250 2.27 17.98 -7.02
CA THR A 250 1.09 17.39 -6.38
C THR A 250 1.35 15.95 -5.92
N LYS A 251 2.04 15.13 -6.73
CA LYS A 251 2.42 13.76 -6.37
C LYS A 251 3.36 13.73 -5.16
N PHE A 252 4.32 14.64 -5.09
CA PHE A 252 5.23 14.78 -3.95
C PHE A 252 4.46 15.10 -2.66
N GLN A 253 3.59 16.10 -2.70
CA GLN A 253 2.77 16.49 -1.55
C GLN A 253 1.84 15.37 -1.09
N ASN A 254 1.21 14.65 -2.02
CA ASN A 254 0.39 13.49 -1.69
C ASN A 254 1.22 12.39 -1.02
N ALA A 255 2.43 12.12 -1.49
CA ALA A 255 3.31 11.13 -0.86
C ALA A 255 3.73 11.53 0.57
N LEU A 256 3.97 12.81 0.84
CA LEU A 256 4.22 13.32 2.20
C LEU A 256 3.01 13.13 3.13
N ILE A 257 1.81 13.51 2.66
CA ILE A 257 0.56 13.32 3.41
C ILE A 257 0.37 11.83 3.73
N ASP A 258 0.57 10.96 2.74
CA ASP A 258 0.46 9.52 2.93
C ASP A 258 1.44 9.01 4.00
N LEU A 259 2.71 9.39 3.92
CA LEU A 259 3.72 8.95 4.89
C LEU A 259 3.44 9.48 6.30
N LYS A 260 2.89 10.70 6.41
CA LYS A 260 2.43 11.27 7.67
C LYS A 260 1.27 10.48 8.26
N ASP A 261 0.28 10.09 7.46
CA ASP A 261 -0.83 9.26 7.91
C ASP A 261 -0.37 7.84 8.29
N ILE A 262 0.56 7.26 7.53
CA ILE A 262 1.16 5.94 7.83
C ILE A 262 1.94 5.99 9.14
N ALA A 263 2.68 7.06 9.40
CA ALA A 263 3.46 7.25 10.62
C ALA A 263 2.60 7.22 11.90
N LEU A 264 1.30 7.55 11.81
CA LEU A 264 0.36 7.45 12.93
C LEU A 264 -0.06 6.01 13.25
N LEU A 265 0.34 5.03 12.43
CA LEU A 265 -0.07 3.64 12.56
C LEU A 265 1.00 2.81 13.26
N PRO A 266 0.60 1.76 14.01
CA PRO A 266 1.56 0.82 14.56
C PRO A 266 2.18 0.02 13.40
N LEU A 267 3.45 0.28 13.09
CA LEU A 267 4.18 -0.42 12.03
C LEU A 267 4.81 -1.70 12.57
N PRO A 268 4.35 -2.90 12.13
CA PRO A 268 4.76 -4.15 12.73
C PRO A 268 6.06 -4.70 12.13
N PHE A 269 7.04 -3.84 11.88
CA PHE A 269 8.31 -4.22 11.26
C PHE A 269 9.48 -3.42 11.83
N THR A 270 10.68 -4.00 11.75
CA THR A 270 11.92 -3.40 12.22
C THR A 270 12.50 -2.45 11.18
N LYS A 271 13.43 -1.58 11.61
CA LYS A 271 14.23 -0.74 10.68
C LYS A 271 14.97 -1.58 9.63
N SER A 272 15.54 -2.72 10.04
CA SER A 272 16.24 -3.63 9.12
C SER A 272 15.30 -4.23 8.06
N ALA A 273 14.09 -4.64 8.44
CA ALA A 273 13.10 -5.13 7.48
C ALA A 273 12.65 -4.03 6.50
N LEU A 274 12.51 -2.79 6.99
CA LEU A 274 12.22 -1.63 6.16
C LEU A 274 13.38 -1.32 5.20
N PHE A 275 14.63 -1.38 5.66
CA PHE A 275 15.81 -1.18 4.84
C PHE A 275 15.94 -2.24 3.74
N GLN A 276 15.73 -3.52 4.05
CA GLN A 276 15.77 -4.57 3.03
C GLN A 276 14.65 -4.38 1.99
N ALA A 277 13.44 -4.03 2.43
CA ALA A 277 12.35 -3.69 1.53
C ALA A 277 12.65 -2.43 0.69
N TYR A 278 13.37 -1.47 1.27
CA TYR A 278 13.84 -0.27 0.57
C TYR A 278 14.82 -0.63 -0.54
N PHE A 279 15.86 -1.43 -0.23
CA PHE A 279 16.80 -1.98 -1.20
C PHE A 279 16.09 -2.70 -2.34
N ASP A 280 15.17 -3.61 -2.03
CA ASP A 280 14.41 -4.35 -3.04
C ASP A 280 13.48 -3.43 -3.85
N SER A 281 12.98 -2.33 -3.26
CA SER A 281 12.18 -1.34 -3.98
C SER A 281 13.02 -0.48 -4.94
N VAL A 282 14.28 -0.17 -4.58
CA VAL A 282 15.25 0.52 -5.44
C VAL A 282 15.63 -0.38 -6.59
N LEU A 283 15.92 -1.66 -6.31
CA LEU A 283 16.19 -2.67 -7.32
C LEU A 283 15.07 -2.76 -8.38
N GLN A 284 13.81 -2.80 -7.92
CA GLN A 284 12.62 -2.80 -8.78
C GLN A 284 12.33 -1.45 -9.46
N SER A 285 12.95 -0.35 -9.03
CA SER A 285 12.67 0.96 -9.63
C SER A 285 13.23 1.12 -11.04
N CYS A 286 14.20 0.27 -11.40
CA CYS A 286 14.78 0.23 -12.74
C CYS A 286 13.98 -0.63 -13.73
N ASP A 287 12.87 -1.24 -13.29
CA ASP A 287 12.19 -2.34 -13.99
C ASP A 287 11.79 -2.11 -15.45
N PHE A 288 11.83 -0.90 -16.02
CA PHE A 288 11.79 -0.76 -17.48
C PHE A 288 12.17 0.63 -18.02
N ILE A 289 13.42 1.05 -17.79
CA ILE A 289 14.02 2.14 -18.59
C ILE A 289 14.86 1.57 -19.75
N ALA A 290 15.12 0.26 -19.76
CA ALA A 290 16.13 -0.36 -20.61
C ALA A 290 15.79 -0.47 -22.11
N VAL A 291 14.66 0.08 -22.61
CA VAL A 291 14.34 0.05 -24.05
C VAL A 291 13.99 1.42 -24.65
N LEU A 292 13.90 2.52 -23.89
CA LEU A 292 13.58 3.82 -24.49
C LEU A 292 14.43 4.92 -23.86
N GLU A 293 14.85 5.86 -24.69
CA GLU A 293 15.83 6.95 -24.53
C GLU A 293 15.57 7.94 -23.36
N GLN A 294 15.22 7.46 -22.16
CA GLN A 294 14.86 8.26 -20.99
C GLN A 294 16.08 8.52 -20.09
N LYS A 295 17.17 9.02 -20.68
CA LYS A 295 18.47 9.29 -19.99
C LYS A 295 18.30 10.15 -18.72
N SER A 296 17.39 11.11 -18.74
CA SER A 296 17.12 12.01 -17.60
C SER A 296 16.51 11.28 -16.40
N ILE A 297 15.57 10.36 -16.63
CA ILE A 297 14.93 9.58 -15.58
C ILE A 297 15.90 8.57 -15.00
N LEU A 298 16.71 7.92 -15.85
CA LEU A 298 17.75 7.02 -15.41
C LEU A 298 18.70 7.75 -14.44
N LYS A 299 19.22 8.93 -14.81
CA LYS A 299 20.09 9.74 -13.94
C LYS A 299 19.47 9.98 -12.56
N ASN A 300 18.18 10.30 -12.48
CA ASN A 300 17.50 10.59 -11.22
C ASN A 300 17.25 9.34 -10.34
N ILE A 301 17.14 8.15 -10.95
CA ILE A 301 17.07 6.87 -10.24
C ILE A 301 18.48 6.43 -9.81
N LEU A 302 19.49 6.63 -10.66
CA LEU A 302 20.88 6.30 -10.35
C LEU A 302 21.46 7.20 -9.25
N GLN A 303 21.09 8.47 -9.23
CA GLN A 303 21.70 9.47 -8.37
C GLN A 303 20.62 10.40 -7.80
N PRO A 304 19.85 9.94 -6.79
CA PRO A 304 18.93 10.82 -6.14
C PRO A 304 19.67 11.95 -5.42
N ASP A 305 19.21 13.19 -5.61
CA ASP A 305 19.75 14.35 -4.91
C ASP A 305 19.02 14.56 -3.58
N PHE A 306 19.68 14.14 -2.50
CA PHE A 306 19.15 14.29 -1.15
C PHE A 306 19.02 15.75 -0.70
N ASP A 307 19.89 16.66 -1.18
CA ASP A 307 19.79 18.09 -0.84
C ASP A 307 18.56 18.72 -1.51
N THR A 308 18.28 18.32 -2.75
CA THR A 308 17.03 18.68 -3.43
C THR A 308 15.80 18.15 -2.66
N PHE A 309 15.84 16.92 -2.15
CA PHE A 309 14.79 16.41 -1.27
C PHE A 309 14.61 17.29 -0.02
N LEU A 310 15.69 17.61 0.70
CA LEU A 310 15.65 18.44 1.91
C LEU A 310 15.07 19.84 1.66
N LYS A 311 15.31 20.41 0.47
CA LYS A 311 14.76 21.72 0.08
C LYS A 311 13.23 21.73 0.00
N TYR A 312 12.61 20.61 -0.41
CA TYR A 312 11.15 20.48 -0.52
C TYR A 312 10.49 19.84 0.69
N TYR A 313 11.28 19.17 1.53
CA TYR A 313 10.80 18.53 2.73
C TYR A 313 10.62 19.56 3.87
N ASN A 314 9.37 19.83 4.24
CA ASN A 314 9.00 20.81 5.28
C ASN A 314 8.16 20.19 6.41
N GLU A 315 8.05 18.87 6.46
CA GLU A 315 7.21 18.15 7.42
C GLU A 315 8.02 17.55 8.56
N LYS A 316 7.37 17.26 9.70
CA LYS A 316 7.97 16.47 10.76
C LYS A 316 7.25 15.11 10.83
N ILE A 317 7.84 14.10 10.19
CA ILE A 317 7.32 12.74 10.12
C ILE A 317 8.24 11.83 10.93
N GLU A 318 7.68 11.11 11.90
CA GLU A 318 8.38 10.17 12.78
C GLU A 318 7.76 8.78 12.65
N PHE A 319 8.58 7.77 12.34
CA PHE A 319 8.15 6.38 12.22
C PHE A 319 8.50 5.60 13.47
N ASP A 320 7.48 5.09 14.16
CA ASP A 320 7.64 4.14 15.26
C ASP A 320 7.82 2.72 14.72
N LEU A 321 9.07 2.24 14.71
CA LEU A 321 9.44 0.91 14.19
C LEU A 321 9.76 -0.06 15.32
N ILE A 322 9.51 -1.37 15.12
CA ILE A 322 9.82 -2.39 16.13
C ILE A 322 11.33 -2.43 16.40
N LYS A 323 11.71 -2.38 17.67
CA LYS A 323 13.08 -2.59 18.13
C LYS A 323 13.55 -4.03 17.82
N PRO A 324 14.73 -4.23 17.21
CA PRO A 324 15.28 -5.56 17.03
C PRO A 324 15.63 -6.18 18.40
N SER A 325 15.07 -7.34 18.76
CA SER A 325 15.66 -8.24 19.76
C SER A 325 15.06 -9.65 19.69
N ASP A 326 15.88 -10.64 20.08
CA ASP A 326 15.49 -12.06 20.16
C ASP A 326 14.47 -12.34 21.27
N PHE A 327 14.30 -11.38 22.20
CA PHE A 327 13.34 -11.42 23.30
C PHE A 327 12.73 -10.03 23.52
N ASN A 328 11.85 -9.60 22.59
CA ASN A 328 11.05 -8.38 22.75
C ASN A 328 9.61 -8.74 23.20
N PRO A 329 9.35 -9.05 24.49
CA PRO A 329 8.02 -9.46 24.95
C PRO A 329 6.98 -8.32 24.87
N TYR A 330 7.40 -7.08 24.60
CA TYR A 330 6.56 -5.89 24.69
C TYR A 330 6.34 -5.15 23.36
N ASN A 331 6.93 -5.59 22.24
CA ASN A 331 6.94 -4.85 20.98
C ASN A 331 7.36 -3.39 21.19
N GLU A 332 8.46 -3.18 21.93
CA GLU A 332 9.03 -1.85 22.07
C GLU A 332 9.30 -1.28 20.68
N THR A 333 8.89 -0.02 20.47
CA THR A 333 9.18 0.72 19.25
C THR A 333 10.28 1.74 19.51
N ILE A 334 11.04 2.06 18.46
CA ILE A 334 11.96 3.18 18.42
C ILE A 334 11.42 4.14 17.38
N SER A 335 11.25 5.41 17.76
CA SER A 335 10.88 6.48 16.85
C SER A 335 12.11 6.88 16.02
N TYR A 336 11.94 6.90 14.71
CA TYR A 336 12.94 7.39 13.76
C TYR A 336 12.33 8.50 12.91
N PRO A 337 12.93 9.70 12.88
CA PRO A 337 12.55 10.71 11.90
C PRO A 337 12.70 10.16 10.47
N LEU A 338 11.72 10.42 9.60
CA LEU A 338 11.75 9.95 8.21
C LEU A 338 13.01 10.44 7.48
N VAL A 339 13.43 11.70 7.72
CA VAL A 339 14.64 12.27 7.11
C VAL A 339 15.88 11.47 7.50
N ASP A 340 15.99 11.07 8.76
CA ASP A 340 17.14 10.30 9.25
C ASP A 340 17.14 8.88 8.66
N LEU A 341 15.96 8.25 8.55
CA LEU A 341 15.83 6.96 7.85
C LEU A 341 16.26 7.06 6.39
N ILE A 342 15.79 8.08 5.67
CA ILE A 342 16.16 8.29 4.26
C ILE A 342 17.66 8.50 4.14
N ARG A 343 18.25 9.39 4.96
CA ARG A 343 19.68 9.66 4.95
C ARG A 343 20.47 8.39 5.20
N GLU A 344 20.15 7.65 6.26
CA GLU A 344 20.83 6.40 6.60
C GLU A 344 20.72 5.38 5.45
N PHE A 345 19.56 5.26 4.81
CA PHE A 345 19.37 4.33 3.71
C PHE A 345 20.14 4.72 2.45
N GLU A 346 20.07 5.99 2.02
CA GLU A 346 20.78 6.49 0.84
C GLU A 346 22.30 6.53 1.03
N GLU A 347 22.78 6.78 2.25
CA GLU A 347 24.20 6.80 2.55
C GLU A 347 24.81 5.40 2.69
N HIS A 348 23.98 4.38 2.92
CA HIS A 348 24.40 2.99 3.09
C HIS A 348 25.15 2.48 1.85
N SER A 349 26.34 1.91 2.05
CA SER A 349 27.23 1.42 0.98
C SER A 349 26.52 0.49 -0.01
N ARG A 350 25.73 -0.46 0.51
CA ARG A 350 24.91 -1.39 -0.29
C ARG A 350 23.95 -0.67 -1.26
N ILE A 351 23.32 0.44 -0.86
CA ILE A 351 22.43 1.21 -1.75
C ILE A 351 23.24 1.97 -2.80
N LYS A 352 24.34 2.62 -2.40
CA LYS A 352 25.26 3.31 -3.34
C LYS A 352 25.78 2.36 -4.40
N LYS A 353 26.25 1.17 -4.00
CA LYS A 353 26.73 0.13 -4.92
C LYS A 353 25.62 -0.39 -5.84
N LEU A 354 24.41 -0.58 -5.32
CA LEU A 354 23.26 -0.98 -6.15
C LEU A 354 22.97 0.07 -7.22
N ARG A 355 22.95 1.35 -6.83
CA ARG A 355 22.73 2.46 -7.75
C ARG A 355 23.81 2.55 -8.83
N LEU A 356 25.07 2.34 -8.47
CA LEU A 356 26.17 2.26 -9.44
C LEU A 356 26.07 1.02 -10.33
N ALA A 357 25.57 -0.11 -9.80
CA ALA A 357 25.44 -1.36 -10.55
C ALA A 357 24.39 -1.32 -11.67
N PHE A 358 23.47 -0.36 -11.61
CA PHE A 358 22.55 -0.09 -12.71
C PHE A 358 23.24 0.50 -13.94
N ASP A 359 24.42 1.13 -13.80
CA ASP A 359 25.27 1.51 -14.92
C ASP A 359 26.09 0.29 -15.38
N ASN A 360 25.50 -0.45 -16.31
CA ASN A 360 26.05 -1.68 -16.86
C ASN A 360 25.81 -1.77 -18.37
N ASP A 361 26.50 -2.72 -19.02
CA ASP A 361 26.46 -2.87 -20.47
C ASP A 361 25.20 -3.59 -21.00
N PHE A 362 24.13 -3.74 -20.20
CA PHE A 362 22.91 -4.45 -20.62
C PHE A 362 22.27 -3.83 -21.87
N TYR A 363 22.29 -2.50 -22.04
CA TYR A 363 21.72 -1.85 -23.24
C TYR A 363 22.42 -2.32 -24.53
N LYS A 364 23.76 -2.32 -24.54
CA LYS A 364 24.54 -2.81 -25.69
C LYS A 364 24.25 -4.29 -25.96
N PHE A 365 24.12 -5.07 -24.89
CA PHE A 365 23.77 -6.48 -24.98
C PHE A 365 22.35 -6.71 -25.51
N PHE A 366 21.38 -5.90 -25.09
CA PHE A 366 20.00 -5.97 -25.54
C PHE A 366 19.90 -5.76 -27.05
N ASP A 367 20.49 -4.69 -27.57
CA ASP A 367 20.45 -4.35 -29.00
C ASP A 367 21.14 -5.42 -29.86
N SER A 368 22.29 -5.92 -29.41
CA SER A 368 23.12 -6.85 -30.19
C SER A 368 22.74 -8.33 -30.05
N VAL A 369 22.02 -8.71 -28.99
CA VAL A 369 21.72 -10.12 -28.70
C VAL A 369 20.24 -10.40 -28.55
N ILE A 370 19.50 -9.57 -27.80
CA ILE A 370 18.08 -9.81 -27.50
C ILE A 370 17.22 -9.40 -28.70
N MET A 371 17.38 -8.18 -29.21
CA MET A 371 16.53 -7.65 -30.29
C MET A 371 16.57 -8.47 -31.58
N ILE A 372 17.72 -9.05 -31.90
CA ILE A 372 17.90 -9.86 -33.11
C ILE A 372 17.56 -11.34 -32.90
N ASN A 373 17.18 -11.75 -31.69
CA ASN A 373 16.82 -13.13 -31.39
C ASN A 373 15.41 -13.44 -31.92
N SER A 374 15.23 -14.60 -32.56
CA SER A 374 13.92 -15.02 -33.08
C SER A 374 12.86 -15.25 -32.00
N ALA A 375 13.26 -15.53 -30.76
CA ALA A 375 12.37 -15.66 -29.61
C ALA A 375 11.93 -14.32 -29.01
N TYR A 376 12.52 -13.19 -29.45
CA TYR A 376 12.16 -11.87 -28.93
C TYR A 376 10.85 -11.36 -29.51
N ASN A 377 10.01 -10.84 -28.61
CA ASN A 377 8.76 -10.20 -28.95
C ASN A 377 8.65 -8.90 -28.14
N SER A 378 8.60 -7.75 -28.82
CA SER A 378 8.49 -6.44 -28.16
C SER A 378 7.25 -6.29 -27.27
N LYS A 379 6.21 -7.10 -27.50
CA LYS A 379 4.97 -7.12 -26.72
C LYS A 379 5.06 -8.02 -25.47
N SER A 380 6.19 -8.70 -25.22
CA SER A 380 6.38 -9.65 -24.14
C SER A 380 7.76 -9.53 -23.48
N PRO A 381 7.87 -9.44 -22.14
CA PRO A 381 9.16 -9.55 -21.45
C PRO A 381 9.77 -10.97 -21.53
N LEU A 382 8.99 -11.97 -21.94
CA LEU A 382 9.38 -13.37 -21.93
C LEU A 382 9.94 -13.80 -23.30
N LEU A 383 11.16 -14.33 -23.30
CA LEU A 383 11.73 -15.07 -24.42
C LEU A 383 11.38 -16.55 -24.25
N THR A 384 10.65 -17.12 -25.21
CA THR A 384 10.32 -18.55 -25.23
C THR A 384 10.96 -19.19 -26.44
N PHE A 385 11.81 -20.19 -26.19
CA PHE A 385 12.58 -20.89 -27.22
C PHE A 385 11.80 -22.10 -27.75
N ASN A 386 12.15 -22.58 -28.94
CA ASN A 386 11.47 -23.74 -29.54
C ASN A 386 11.90 -25.06 -28.89
N SER A 387 13.11 -25.11 -28.34
CA SER A 387 13.67 -26.29 -27.70
C SER A 387 14.56 -25.93 -26.50
N LYS A 388 14.85 -26.92 -25.67
CA LYS A 388 15.81 -26.79 -24.57
C LYS A 388 17.23 -26.52 -25.08
N ASP A 389 17.61 -27.09 -26.22
CA ASP A 389 18.95 -26.91 -26.81
C ASP A 389 19.14 -25.49 -27.35
N ASP A 390 18.09 -24.90 -27.96
CA ASP A 390 18.09 -23.49 -28.36
C ASP A 390 18.27 -22.57 -27.15
N PHE A 391 17.58 -22.89 -26.06
CA PHE A 391 17.72 -22.14 -24.81
C PHE A 391 19.11 -22.28 -24.19
N LEU A 392 19.69 -23.47 -24.18
CA LEU A 392 21.05 -23.69 -23.66
C LEU A 392 22.09 -22.97 -24.53
N THR A 393 21.96 -23.03 -25.85
CA THR A 393 22.82 -22.30 -26.79
C THR A 393 22.71 -20.79 -26.57
N PHE A 394 21.50 -20.29 -26.34
CA PHE A 394 21.30 -18.89 -25.96
C PHE A 394 21.98 -18.56 -24.63
N LYS A 395 21.81 -19.39 -23.58
CA LYS A 395 22.46 -19.20 -22.27
C LYS A 395 23.99 -19.18 -22.35
N GLU A 396 24.58 -20.07 -23.15
CA GLU A 396 26.02 -20.12 -23.39
C GLU A 396 26.50 -18.87 -24.13
N LYS A 397 25.79 -18.48 -25.21
CA LYS A 397 26.10 -17.28 -25.99
C LYS A 397 26.14 -16.02 -25.14
N ILE A 398 25.29 -15.94 -24.10
CA ILE A 398 25.19 -14.76 -23.23
C ILE A 398 26.09 -14.85 -21.99
N GLY A 399 26.82 -15.95 -21.80
CA GLY A 399 27.73 -16.14 -20.66
C GLY A 399 27.04 -16.17 -19.29
N ILE A 400 25.76 -16.58 -19.25
CA ILE A 400 25.00 -16.68 -18.01
C ILE A 400 25.03 -18.13 -17.54
N GLU A 401 26.06 -18.48 -16.76
CA GLU A 401 26.20 -19.82 -16.19
C GLU A 401 25.08 -20.12 -15.17
N LYS A 402 24.76 -19.15 -14.30
CA LYS A 402 23.80 -19.31 -13.21
C LYS A 402 22.74 -18.20 -13.19
N LEU A 403 21.48 -18.61 -13.14
CA LEU A 403 20.30 -17.74 -13.03
C LEU A 403 20.01 -17.34 -11.58
N SER A 404 21.03 -16.91 -10.84
CA SER A 404 20.94 -16.66 -9.40
C SER A 404 21.10 -15.18 -9.09
N LEU A 405 20.12 -14.61 -8.39
CA LEU A 405 20.17 -13.22 -7.91
C LEU A 405 20.59 -13.09 -6.44
N LYS A 406 21.07 -14.18 -5.82
CA LYS A 406 21.48 -14.21 -4.40
C LYS A 406 22.48 -13.13 -4.02
N GLU A 407 23.32 -12.70 -4.95
CA GLU A 407 24.30 -11.62 -4.73
C GLU A 407 23.62 -10.24 -4.55
N LEU A 408 22.42 -10.04 -5.12
CA LEU A 408 21.60 -8.84 -4.91
C LEU A 408 20.63 -9.04 -3.74
N THR A 409 19.76 -10.03 -3.85
CA THR A 409 18.66 -10.26 -2.92
C THR A 409 18.11 -11.69 -3.06
N GLU A 410 17.72 -12.27 -1.93
CA GLU A 410 17.01 -13.55 -1.90
C GLU A 410 15.49 -13.39 -2.07
N ASN A 411 14.99 -12.15 -2.06
CA ASN A 411 13.55 -11.87 -2.09
C ASN A 411 12.95 -11.91 -3.49
N ILE A 412 13.78 -11.83 -4.53
CA ILE A 412 13.39 -11.86 -5.94
C ILE A 412 13.65 -13.27 -6.49
N GLU A 413 12.58 -13.90 -6.96
CA GLU A 413 12.61 -15.22 -7.60
C GLU A 413 11.86 -15.14 -8.93
N PHE A 414 12.50 -15.56 -10.01
CA PHE A 414 11.89 -15.68 -11.33
C PHE A 414 11.41 -17.13 -11.50
N ILE A 415 10.10 -17.29 -11.70
CA ILE A 415 9.46 -18.60 -11.95
C ILE A 415 8.96 -18.62 -13.40
N TYR A 416 9.21 -19.74 -14.08
CA TYR A 416 8.86 -19.94 -15.48
C TYR A 416 7.92 -21.12 -15.63
N ASP A 417 7.01 -21.05 -16.60
CA ASP A 417 6.07 -22.14 -16.91
C ASP A 417 6.75 -23.32 -17.62
N ASN A 418 7.91 -23.08 -18.24
CA ASN A 418 8.69 -24.09 -18.92
C ASN A 418 10.21 -23.85 -18.75
N ASP A 419 10.99 -24.91 -18.94
CA ASP A 419 12.45 -24.92 -18.73
C ASP A 419 13.26 -24.23 -19.85
N TYR A 420 12.58 -23.74 -20.88
CA TYR A 420 13.19 -23.11 -22.06
C TYR A 420 12.62 -21.70 -22.30
N SER A 421 12.26 -21.01 -21.22
CA SER A 421 11.90 -19.59 -21.26
C SER A 421 12.71 -18.80 -20.25
N ILE A 422 12.97 -17.54 -20.56
CA ILE A 422 13.64 -16.61 -19.66
C ILE A 422 13.05 -15.22 -19.82
N ASP A 423 12.87 -14.54 -18.69
CA ASP A 423 12.41 -13.16 -18.69
C ASP A 423 13.60 -12.22 -18.89
N ILE A 424 13.44 -11.24 -19.78
CA ILE A 424 14.45 -10.21 -20.07
C ILE A 424 14.84 -9.44 -18.81
N ARG A 425 13.91 -9.24 -17.86
CA ARG A 425 14.19 -8.62 -16.56
C ARG A 425 15.11 -9.48 -15.72
N HIS A 426 14.99 -10.81 -15.77
CA HIS A 426 15.93 -11.69 -15.08
C HIS A 426 17.34 -11.49 -15.64
N ILE A 427 17.46 -11.44 -16.96
CA ILE A 427 18.75 -11.19 -17.63
C ILE A 427 19.31 -9.83 -17.18
N TYR A 428 18.51 -8.78 -17.18
CA TYR A 428 18.91 -7.46 -16.66
C TYR A 428 19.42 -7.54 -15.21
N TYR A 429 18.68 -8.20 -14.32
CA TYR A 429 19.11 -8.34 -12.93
C TYR A 429 20.40 -9.15 -12.76
N ILE A 430 20.71 -10.06 -13.67
CA ILE A 430 22.00 -10.76 -13.67
C ILE A 430 23.14 -9.81 -14.03
N PHE A 431 22.94 -8.90 -14.99
CA PHE A 431 23.92 -7.85 -15.30
C PHE A 431 24.14 -6.91 -14.11
N VAL A 432 23.06 -6.49 -13.44
CA VAL A 432 23.14 -5.70 -12.21
C VAL A 432 23.86 -6.48 -11.11
N ALA A 433 23.56 -7.77 -10.93
CA ALA A 433 24.20 -8.60 -9.90
C ALA A 433 25.71 -8.72 -10.12
N LYS A 434 26.12 -8.98 -11.37
CA LYS A 434 27.53 -9.05 -11.75
C LYS A 434 28.25 -7.73 -11.44
N LYS A 435 27.69 -6.60 -11.88
CA LYS A 435 28.29 -5.28 -11.63
C LYS A 435 28.32 -4.94 -10.13
N PHE A 436 27.27 -5.28 -9.40
CA PHE A 436 27.18 -5.08 -7.96
C PHE A 436 28.25 -5.87 -7.19
N LYS A 437 28.49 -7.13 -7.60
CA LYS A 437 29.55 -7.97 -7.05
C LYS A 437 30.93 -7.38 -7.30
N GLU A 438 31.23 -6.98 -8.54
CA GLU A 438 32.49 -6.31 -8.90
C GLU A 438 32.74 -5.07 -8.03
N LEU A 439 31.71 -4.25 -7.78
CA LEU A 439 31.79 -3.06 -6.93
C LEU A 439 31.93 -3.40 -5.43
N THR A 440 31.60 -4.62 -5.03
CA THR A 440 31.72 -5.08 -3.65
C THR A 440 33.07 -5.72 -3.37
N GLU A 441 33.68 -6.38 -4.36
CA GLU A 441 34.96 -7.09 -4.25
C GLU A 441 36.19 -6.21 -4.48
N ASN A 442 36.04 -5.05 -5.12
CA ASN A 442 37.14 -4.09 -5.38
C ASN A 442 37.35 -3.06 -4.24
N GLU A 443 36.83 -3.33 -3.04
CA GLU A 443 37.13 -2.62 -1.78
C GLU A 443 38.09 -3.45 -0.93
#